data_AF-A0A5U3IST7-F1
#
_entry.id   AF-A0A5U3IST7-F1
#
_cell.length_a   1.000
_cell.length_b   1.000
_cell.length_c   1.000
_cell.angle_alpha   90.00
_cell.angle_beta   90.00
_cell.angle_gamma   90.00
#
_symmetry.space_group_name_H-M   'P 1'
#
loop_
_entity.id
_entity.type
_entity.pdbx_description
1 polymer ?
#
loop_
_entity_poly.entity_id
_entity_poly.type
_entity_poly.pdbx_seq_one_letter_code
_entity_poly.pdbx_strand_id
1 'polypeptide(L)'
;MRNPRKSHTQNQITTPQLSYDCRRKIYRAQMVALHLHLDLLDVDFNAIQIYLPHLLSYIHDDIKAIDRELISLGLFDEAMGKRPRKTDAK
;
A
#
# COMPACT_ATOMS: atom_id res chain seq x y z
N MET A 1 -3.73 25.58 -45.16
CA MET A 1 -2.63 25.28 -44.22
C MET A 1 -3.24 25.00 -42.85
N ARG A 2 -3.16 23.76 -42.36
CA ARG A 2 -3.71 23.37 -41.06
C ARG A 2 -2.55 23.33 -40.07
N ASN A 3 -2.52 24.24 -39.11
CA ASN A 3 -1.47 24.28 -38.09
C ASN A 3 -1.47 22.97 -37.30
N PRO A 4 -0.30 22.35 -37.04
CA PRO A 4 -0.23 21.25 -36.10
C PRO A 4 -0.51 21.82 -34.70
N ARG A 5 -1.55 21.28 -34.03
CA ARG A 5 -1.74 21.51 -32.60
C ARG A 5 -0.50 20.98 -31.91
N LYS A 6 0.24 21.86 -31.24
CA LYS A 6 1.34 21.49 -30.35
C LYS A 6 0.78 20.48 -29.35
N SER A 7 1.12 19.20 -29.50
CA SER A 7 0.87 18.19 -28.48
C SER A 7 1.52 18.71 -27.21
N HIS A 8 0.73 18.89 -26.15
CA HIS A 8 1.25 19.22 -24.84
C HIS A 8 2.45 18.31 -24.57
N THR A 9 3.63 18.90 -24.47
CA THR A 9 4.86 18.23 -24.11
C THR A 9 4.58 17.52 -22.80
N GLN A 10 4.45 16.20 -22.90
CA GLN A 10 4.04 15.31 -21.82
C GLN A 10 5.25 15.12 -20.91
N ASN A 11 5.63 16.18 -20.20
CA ASN A 11 6.47 16.08 -19.01
C ASN A 11 5.57 15.53 -17.89
N GLN A 12 5.05 14.33 -18.08
CA GLN A 12 4.48 13.55 -17.00
C GLN A 12 5.65 13.19 -16.10
N ILE A 13 5.80 13.93 -15.00
CA ILE A 13 6.44 13.40 -13.82
C ILE A 13 5.63 12.13 -13.48
N THR A 14 6.15 10.98 -13.89
CA THR A 14 5.54 9.67 -13.66
C THR A 14 5.83 9.28 -12.22
N THR A 15 5.24 10.01 -11.28
CA THR A 15 5.31 9.65 -9.86
C THR A 15 4.79 8.23 -9.72
N PRO A 16 5.60 7.27 -9.22
CA PRO A 16 5.17 5.89 -9.08
C PRO A 16 3.86 5.83 -8.29
N GLN A 17 2.88 5.11 -8.82
CA GLN A 17 1.58 4.92 -8.18
C GLN A 17 1.41 3.45 -7.82
N LEU A 18 0.80 3.20 -6.67
CA LEU A 18 0.33 1.87 -6.32
C LEU A 18 -0.67 1.36 -7.36
N SER A 19 -0.60 0.07 -7.64
CA SER A 19 -1.62 -0.63 -8.42
C SER A 19 -2.99 -0.44 -7.78
N TYR A 20 -3.99 -0.53 -8.65
CA TYR A 20 -5.37 -0.59 -8.21
C TYR A 20 -5.61 -1.71 -7.17
N ASP A 21 -4.90 -2.82 -7.31
CA ASP A 21 -5.05 -3.99 -6.44
C ASP A 21 -4.52 -3.71 -5.03
N CYS A 22 -3.36 -3.07 -4.88
CA CYS A 22 -2.87 -2.62 -3.57
C CYS A 22 -3.70 -1.47 -2.97
N ARG A 23 -4.25 -0.57 -3.81
CA ARG A 23 -5.22 0.43 -3.34
C ARG A 23 -6.45 -0.22 -2.72
N ARG A 24 -6.98 -1.30 -3.33
CA ARG A 24 -8.08 -2.09 -2.75
C ARG A 24 -7.68 -2.77 -1.45
N LYS A 25 -6.47 -3.34 -1.36
CA LYS A 25 -5.95 -3.98 -0.14
C LYS A 25 -5.84 -2.98 1.03
N ILE A 26 -5.34 -1.78 0.76
CA ILE A 26 -5.29 -0.69 1.76
C ILE A 26 -6.69 -0.38 2.28
N TYR A 27 -7.65 -0.17 1.37
CA TYR A 27 -9.03 0.12 1.75
C TYR A 27 -9.63 -1.01 2.60
N ARG A 28 -9.43 -2.26 2.19
CA ARG A 28 -9.87 -3.41 2.96
C ARG A 28 -9.25 -3.45 4.35
N ALA A 29 -7.95 -3.21 4.48
CA ALA A 29 -7.28 -3.20 5.77
C ALA A 29 -7.85 -2.12 6.70
N GLN A 30 -8.16 -0.93 6.17
CA GLN A 30 -8.84 0.13 6.92
C GLN A 30 -10.22 -0.32 7.41
N MET A 31 -11.03 -0.91 6.52
CA MET A 31 -12.37 -1.38 6.89
C MET A 31 -12.32 -2.49 7.92
N VAL A 32 -11.42 -3.47 7.76
CA VAL A 32 -11.26 -4.59 8.70
C VAL A 32 -10.79 -4.09 10.05
N ALA A 33 -9.81 -3.18 10.11
CA ALA A 33 -9.33 -2.61 11.35
C ALA A 33 -10.44 -1.84 12.09
N LEU A 34 -11.26 -1.07 11.36
CA LEU A 34 -12.39 -0.35 11.94
C LEU A 34 -13.44 -1.29 12.52
N HIS A 35 -13.88 -2.30 11.76
CA HIS A 35 -14.88 -3.26 12.23
C HIS A 35 -14.33 -4.07 13.41
N LEU A 36 -13.09 -4.54 13.33
CA LEU A 36 -12.47 -5.26 14.44
C LEU A 36 -12.38 -4.40 15.71
N HIS A 37 -12.05 -3.12 15.59
CA HIS A 37 -12.05 -2.20 16.72
C HIS A 37 -13.43 -2.12 17.37
N LEU A 38 -14.49 -1.95 16.59
CA LEU A 38 -15.86 -1.87 17.09
C LEU A 38 -16.32 -3.19 17.70
N ASP A 39 -16.06 -4.32 17.03
CA ASP A 39 -16.40 -5.65 17.53
C ASP A 39 -15.71 -5.93 18.88
N LEU A 40 -14.45 -5.53 19.04
CA LEU A 40 -13.71 -5.72 20.29
C LEU A 40 -14.19 -4.84 21.45
N LEU A 41 -14.96 -3.77 21.19
CA LEU A 41 -15.60 -2.99 22.26
C LEU A 41 -16.78 -3.76 22.90
N ASP A 42 -17.44 -4.62 22.13
CA ASP A 42 -18.66 -5.31 22.53
C ASP A 42 -18.44 -6.80 22.88
N VAL A 43 -17.25 -7.35 22.65
CA VAL A 43 -16.99 -8.78 22.89
C VAL A 43 -16.68 -9.08 24.37
N ASP A 44 -17.36 -10.11 24.88
CA ASP A 44 -16.94 -10.84 26.07
C ASP A 44 -15.60 -11.55 25.81
N PHE A 45 -14.52 -11.04 26.39
CA PHE A 45 -13.17 -11.62 26.28
C PHE A 45 -13.05 -13.05 26.85
N ASN A 46 -14.06 -13.55 27.56
CA ASN A 46 -14.12 -14.94 27.98
C ASN A 46 -14.56 -15.90 26.85
N ALA A 47 -15.09 -15.37 25.74
CA ALA A 47 -15.42 -16.13 24.56
C ALA A 47 -14.23 -16.19 23.58
N ILE A 48 -13.93 -17.38 23.05
CA ILE A 48 -12.85 -17.56 22.06
C ILE A 48 -13.30 -16.99 20.71
N GLN A 49 -12.64 -15.93 20.25
CA GLN A 49 -12.85 -15.39 18.91
C GLN A 49 -12.05 -16.17 17.85
N ILE A 50 -12.62 -17.27 17.36
CA ILE A 50 -11.97 -18.17 16.38
C ILE A 50 -11.69 -17.48 15.03
N TYR A 51 -12.45 -16.44 14.68
CA TYR A 51 -12.25 -15.69 13.44
C TYR A 51 -11.02 -14.78 13.46
N LEU A 52 -10.55 -14.37 14.64
CA LEU A 52 -9.54 -13.33 14.78
C LEU A 52 -8.19 -13.73 14.14
N PRO A 53 -7.65 -14.94 14.35
CA PRO A 53 -6.43 -15.38 13.66
C PRO A 53 -6.56 -15.38 12.14
N HIS A 54 -7.71 -15.81 11.61
CA HIS A 54 -7.95 -15.82 10.16
C HIS A 54 -8.00 -14.40 9.59
N LEU A 55 -8.70 -13.49 10.27
CA LEU A 55 -8.77 -12.08 9.89
C LEU A 55 -7.39 -11.44 9.84
N LEU A 56 -6.58 -11.67 10.88
CA LEU A 56 -5.21 -11.15 10.97
C LEU A 56 -4.29 -11.75 9.89
N SER A 57 -4.45 -13.03 9.52
CA SER A 57 -3.69 -13.63 8.42
C SER A 57 -3.95 -12.95 7.07
N TYR A 58 -5.19 -12.52 6.81
CA TYR A 58 -5.54 -11.86 5.56
C TYR A 58 -4.93 -10.45 5.46
N ILE A 59 -4.94 -9.73 6.58
CA ILE A 59 -4.31 -8.41 6.69
C ILE A 59 -2.79 -8.50 6.57
N HIS A 60 -2.18 -9.53 7.17
CA HIS A 60 -0.75 -9.80 7.00
C HIS A 60 -0.38 -9.95 5.52
N ASP A 61 -1.12 -10.76 4.77
CA ASP A 61 -0.84 -11.00 3.36
C ASP A 61 -1.05 -9.74 2.50
N ASP A 62 -2.03 -8.91 2.85
CA ASP A 62 -2.25 -7.62 2.20
C ASP A 62 -1.10 -6.66 2.41
N ILE A 63 -0.64 -6.52 3.66
CA ILE A 63 0.51 -5.67 4.00
C ILE A 63 1.74 -6.16 3.23
N LYS A 64 1.97 -7.48 3.18
CA LYS A 64 3.07 -8.08 2.44
C LYS A 64 3.01 -7.81 0.93
N ALA A 65 1.82 -7.83 0.33
CA ALA A 65 1.64 -7.49 -1.08
C ALA A 65 1.91 -6.00 -1.35
N ILE A 66 1.43 -5.12 -0.47
CA ILE A 66 1.65 -3.67 -0.56
C ILE A 66 3.14 -3.35 -0.42
N ASP A 67 3.83 -3.92 0.57
CA ASP A 67 5.24 -3.71 0.83
C ASP A 67 6.12 -4.10 -0.37
N ARG A 68 5.86 -5.27 -0.96
CA ARG A 68 6.52 -5.72 -2.20
C ARG A 68 6.30 -4.75 -3.35
N GLU A 69 5.08 -4.21 -3.51
CA GLU A 69 4.82 -3.26 -4.58
C GLU A 69 5.55 -1.94 -4.32
N LEU A 70 5.55 -1.42 -3.09
CA LEU A 70 6.28 -0.21 -2.72
C LEU A 70 7.78 -0.34 -3.00
N ILE A 71 8.37 -1.50 -2.68
CA ILE A 71 9.76 -1.82 -3.03
C ILE A 71 9.95 -1.85 -4.56
N SER A 72 9.06 -2.51 -5.29
CA SER A 72 9.15 -2.60 -6.76
C SER A 72 9.03 -1.24 -7.47
N LEU A 73 8.31 -0.30 -6.85
CA LEU A 73 8.17 1.08 -7.32
C LEU A 73 9.36 1.96 -6.94
N GLY A 74 10.34 1.42 -6.20
CA GLY A 74 11.48 2.17 -5.65
C GLY A 74 11.05 3.21 -4.61
N LEU A 75 9.86 3.06 -4.03
CA LEU A 75 9.35 3.97 -3.01
C LEU A 75 9.93 3.62 -1.63
N PHE A 76 10.21 2.34 -1.37
CA PHE A 76 10.91 1.84 -0.17
C PHE A 76 12.11 0.96 -0.55
N ASP A 77 13.12 0.92 0.33
CA ASP A 77 14.22 -0.03 0.25
C ASP A 77 13.89 -1.29 1.08
N GLU A 78 14.24 -2.49 0.60
CA GLU A 78 14.07 -3.77 1.33
C GLU A 78 14.64 -3.73 2.76
N ALA A 79 15.68 -2.92 2.96
CA ALA A 79 16.17 -2.54 4.27
C ALA A 79 15.74 -1.10 4.53
N MET A 80 14.60 -0.88 5.19
CA MET A 80 14.10 0.41 5.71
C MET A 80 15.05 1.06 6.75
N GLY A 81 16.36 0.93 6.59
CA GLY A 81 17.43 1.44 7.45
C GLY A 81 18.73 1.82 6.71
N LYS A 82 18.83 1.68 5.38
CA LYS A 82 19.97 2.25 4.65
C LYS A 82 19.52 3.50 3.90
N ARG A 83 20.13 4.64 4.24
CA ARG A 83 19.90 5.93 3.55
C ARG A 83 20.07 5.75 2.04
N PRO A 84 19.34 6.52 1.22
CA PRO A 84 19.56 6.53 -0.22
C PRO A 84 21.06 6.75 -0.47
N ARG A 85 21.69 5.88 -1.26
CA ARG A 85 23.05 6.14 -1.73
C ARG A 85 22.99 7.48 -2.45
N LYS A 86 23.75 8.47 -1.97
CA LYS A 86 24.05 9.64 -2.77
C LYS A 86 24.59 9.12 -4.10
N THR A 87 23.96 9.50 -5.20
CA THR A 87 24.60 9.40 -6.50
C THR A 87 25.83 10.31 -6.41
N ASP A 88 27.01 9.70 -6.28
CA ASP A 88 28.26 10.41 -6.50
C ASP A 88 28.25 10.85 -7.97
N ALA A 89 27.83 12.09 -8.19
CA ALA A 89 28.02 12.76 -9.46
C ALA A 89 29.54 12.91 -9.65
N LYS A 90 30.06 12.21 -10.64
CA LYS A 90 31.43 12.35 -11.14
C LYS A 90 31.38 12.91 -12.54
#